data_AF-A0A933WGT8-F1
#
_entry.id   AF-A0A933WGT8-F1
#
_cell.length_a   1.000
_cell.length_b   1.000
_cell.length_c   1.000
_cell.angle_alpha   90.00
_cell.angle_beta   90.00
_cell.angle_gamma   90.00
#
_symmetry.space_group_name_H-M   'P 1'
#
loop_
_entity.id
_entity.type
_entity.pdbx_description
1 polymer ?
#
loop_
_entity_poly.entity_id
_entity_poly.type
_entity_poly.pdbx_seq_one_letter_code
_entity_poly.pdbx_strand_id
1 'polypeptide(L)' 'MKIVHILNDGPTKLSDQVISVQSKDNQVKIVDLSKKAASYESIVDDIFSHDRVISW' A
#
# COMPACT_ATOMS: atom_id res chain seq x y z
N MET A 1 3.71 -10.70 7.83
CA MET A 1 4.18 -10.53 6.44
C MET A 1 4.31 -9.05 6.12
N LYS A 2 5.13 -8.66 5.14
CA LYS A 2 5.19 -7.29 4.61
C LYS A 2 4.21 -7.14 3.47
N ILE A 3 3.27 -6.21 3.59
CA ILE A 3 2.25 -5.93 2.59
C ILE A 3 2.35 -4.46 2.17
N VAL A 4 2.39 -4.18 0.87
CA VAL A 4 2.26 -2.82 0.34
C VAL A 4 0.91 -2.65 -0.35
N HIS A 5 0.17 -1.63 0.07
CA HIS A 5 -1.03 -1.16 -0.61
C HIS A 5 -0.70 0.04 -1.48
N ILE A 6 -0.96 -0.06 -2.78
CA ILE A 6 -0.83 1.03 -3.73
C ILE A 6 -2.24 1.54 -4.04
N LEU A 7 -2.53 2.77 -3.60
CA LEU A 7 -3.82 3.42 -3.77
C LEU A 7 -3.72 4.38 -4.96
N ASN A 8 -4.31 4.02 -6.10
CA ASN A 8 -4.24 4.86 -7.30
C ASN A 8 -5.01 6.17 -7.13
N ASP A 9 -6.25 6.08 -6.62
CA ASP A 9 -7.16 7.22 -6.44
C ASP A 9 -7.29 7.67 -4.97
N GLY A 10 -6.40 7.19 -4.10
CA GLY A 10 -6.43 7.45 -2.67
C GLY A 10 -7.29 6.46 -1.88
N PRO A 11 -7.46 6.68 -0.57
CA PRO A 11 -8.16 5.75 0.31
C PRO A 11 -9.68 5.75 0.07
N THR A 12 -10.25 4.56 0.02
CA THR A 12 -11.69 4.30 0.06
C THR A 12 -12.09 3.65 1.38
N LYS A 13 -13.38 3.69 1.72
CA LYS A 13 -13.89 3.00 2.93
C LYS A 13 -13.55 1.51 2.95
N LEU A 14 -13.58 0.85 1.78
CA LEU A 14 -13.27 -0.56 1.67
C LEU A 14 -11.76 -0.81 1.85
N SER A 15 -10.91 -0.02 1.19
CA SER A 15 -9.45 -0.18 1.36
C SER A 15 -9.02 0.07 2.80
N ASP A 16 -9.60 1.07 3.47
CA ASP A 16 -9.29 1.37 4.88
C ASP A 16 -9.67 0.22 5.82
N GLN A 17 -10.84 -0.38 5.60
CA GLN A 17 -11.28 -1.56 6.37
C GLN A 17 -10.35 -2.74 6.15
N VAL A 18 -10.00 -3.03 4.89
CA VAL A 18 -9.09 -4.14 4.56
C VAL A 18 -7.71 -3.91 5.16
N ILE A 19 -7.15 -2.71 5.02
CA ILE A 19 -5.85 -2.33 5.59
C ILE A 19 -5.87 -2.47 7.11
N SER A 20 -6.94 -2.02 7.78
CA SER A 20 -7.11 -2.10 9.23
C SER A 20 -7.17 -3.55 9.74
N VAL A 21 -7.79 -4.46 8.99
CA VAL A 21 -7.77 -5.89 9.34
C VAL A 21 -6.39 -6.48 9.12
N GLN A 22 -5.75 -6.20 7.98
CA GLN A 22 -4.44 -6.78 7.64
C GLN A 22 -3.31 -6.30 8.54
N SER A 23 -3.35 -5.03 8.99
CA SER A 23 -2.32 -4.44 9.84
C SER A 23 -2.26 -5.03 11.25
N LYS A 24 -3.28 -5.79 11.68
CA LYS A 24 -3.27 -6.48 12.98
C LYS A 24 -2.17 -7.54 13.08
N ASP A 25 -1.93 -8.25 11.98
CA ASP A 25 -1.02 -9.39 11.94
C ASP A 25 0.15 -9.19 10.96
N ASN A 26 0.18 -8.06 10.25
CA ASN A 26 1.15 -7.79 9.18
C ASN A 26 1.75 -6.39 9.27
N GLN A 27 2.98 -6.26 8.76
CA GLN A 27 3.59 -4.96 8.51
C GLN A 27 3.03 -4.40 7.21
N VAL A 28 2.24 -3.34 7.32
CA VAL A 28 1.55 -2.73 6.17
C VAL A 28 2.16 -1.38 5.82
N LYS A 29 2.52 -1.20 4.55
CA LYS A 29 2.87 0.10 3.96
C LYS A 29 1.76 0.56 3.02
N ILE A 30 1.48 1.86 3.01
CA ILE A 30 0.50 2.48 2.13
C ILE A 30 1.23 3.49 1.25
N VAL A 31 1.09 3.34 -0.06
CA VAL A 31 1.56 4.25 -1.10
C VAL A 31 0.33 4.88 -1.74
N ASP A 32 0.14 6.17 -1.54
CA ASP A 32 -1.00 6.91 -2.08
C ASP A 32 -0.57 7.76 -3.27
N LEU A 33 -0.92 7.31 -4.48
CA LEU A 33 -0.52 7.95 -5.73
C LEU A 33 -1.34 9.21 -6.02
N SER A 34 -2.53 9.36 -5.42
CA SER A 34 -3.34 10.57 -5.54
C SER A 34 -2.62 11.80 -4.98
N LYS A 35 -1.73 11.59 -4.01
CA LYS A 35 -0.93 12.65 -3.38
C LYS A 35 0.30 13.07 -4.20
N LYS A 36 0.60 12.41 -5.32
CA LYS A 36 1.74 12.68 -6.25
C LYS A 36 3.10 12.85 -5.57
N ALA A 37 3.26 12.30 -4.36
CA ALA A 37 4.46 12.51 -3.54
C ALA A 37 5.50 11.39 -3.70
N ALA A 38 5.11 10.23 -4.21
CA ALA A 38 6.00 9.08 -4.37
C ALA A 38 6.72 9.11 -5.72
N SER A 39 8.05 8.94 -5.73
CA SER A 39 8.80 8.71 -6.96
C SER A 39 8.57 7.29 -7.47
N TYR A 40 8.66 7.10 -8.79
CA TYR A 40 8.46 5.78 -9.39
C TYR A 40 9.45 4.75 -8.84
N GLU A 41 10.71 5.15 -8.66
CA GLU A 41 11.77 4.31 -8.11
C GLU A 41 11.42 3.83 -6.69
N SER A 42 10.90 4.72 -5.84
CA SER A 42 10.50 4.33 -4.47
C SER A 42 9.35 3.32 -4.45
N ILE A 43 8.44 3.39 -5.43
CA ILE A 43 7.33 2.44 -5.58
C ILE A 43 7.87 1.08 -6.01
N VAL A 44 8.83 1.06 -6.94
CA VAL A 44 9.51 -0.18 -7.37
C VAL A 44 10.24 -0.82 -6.18
N ASP A 45 10.99 -0.03 -5.42
CA ASP A 45 11.68 -0.52 -4.21
C ASP A 45 10.69 -1.10 -3.19
N ASP A 46 9.54 -0.46 -3.02
CA ASP A 46 8.47 -0.97 -2.16
C ASP A 46 7.90 -2.28 -2.67
N ILE A 47 7.63 -2.41 -3.97
CA ILE A 47 7.12 -3.66 -4.56
C ILE A 47 8.06 -4.83 -4.30
N PHE A 48 9.37 -4.64 -4.46
CA PHE A 48 10.36 -5.72 -4.27
C PHE A 48 10.70 -6.01 -2.81
N SER A 49 10.47 -5.06 -1.89
CA SER A 49 10.77 -5.23 -0.47
C SER A 49 9.61 -5.82 0.37
N HIS A 50 8.45 -6.04 -0.25
CA HIS A 50 7.27 -6.59 0.39
C HIS A 50 6.92 -7.97 -0.17
N ASP A 51 6.37 -8.82 0.68
CA ASP A 51 5.99 -10.19 0.31
C ASP A 51 4.67 -10.23 -0.49
N ARG A 52 3.84 -9.18 -0.36
CA ARG A 52 2.55 -9.04 -1.06
C ARG A 52 2.29 -7.60 -1.47
N VAL A 53 1.81 -7.44 -2.70
CA VAL A 53 1.39 -6.16 -3.28
C VAL A 53 -0.12 -6.20 -3.53
N ILE A 54 -0.84 -5.16 -3.09
CA ILE A 54 -2.27 -4.99 -3.34
C ILE A 54 -2.47 -3.61 -3.98
N SER A 55 -2.88 -3.59 -5.25
CA SER A 55 -3.22 -2.35 -5.96
C SER A 55 -4.73 -2.15 -5.94
N TRP A 56 -5.16 -0.95 -5.60
CA TRP A 56 -6.55 -0.49 -5.63
C TRP A 56 -6.78 0.47 -6.80
#